data_AF-A0A7Y5GCG0-F1
#
_entry.id   AF-A0A7Y5GCG0-F1
#
_cell.length_a   1.000
_cell.length_b   1.000
_cell.length_c   1.000
_cell.angle_alpha   90.00
_cell.angle_beta   90.00
_cell.angle_gamma   90.00
#
_symmetry.space_group_name_H-M   'P 1'
#
loop_
_entity.id
_entity.type
_entity.pdbx_description
1 polymer ?
#
loop_
_entity_poly.entity_id
_entity_poly.type
_entity_poly.pdbx_seq_one_letter_code
_entity_poly.pdbx_strand_id
1 'polypeptide(L)'
;MAIYTSFEMVEDCKAGLRRGWAHFVSEFEPIIAALAAHYCGEHYASKPSIDLLRDLHTGEFFQSVHPATQREFAIELRQSVLALLEGACSSPAPDIELSLEDVTTALAPLTPVEKQMAWFETMKYVPAHTALTMNAGTDTVERLREKVEELLRQSLDRWKRGLLRENGPQLRAEAVARSGQNCVAIKLFLDVLDGRVTWSNRQNIDRHLASCWHCIDRFCRTREIDRFVKDTPPLTGEKTETHLEKLGFPKEKAPFWKRILAR
;
A
#
# COMPACT_ATOMS: atom_id res chain seq x y z
N MET A 1 30.16 6.27 9.77
CA MET A 1 29.05 5.37 10.15
C MET A 1 28.22 5.18 8.90
N ALA A 2 28.24 3.99 8.31
CA ALA A 2 27.45 3.71 7.10
C ALA A 2 25.96 3.75 7.45
N ILE A 3 25.15 4.36 6.59
CA ILE A 3 23.68 4.38 6.74
C ILE A 3 23.20 2.95 6.48
N TYR A 4 22.50 2.36 7.43
CA TYR A 4 21.87 1.05 7.23
C TYR A 4 20.64 1.21 6.33
N THR A 5 20.63 0.49 5.21
CA THR A 5 19.66 0.67 4.12
C THR A 5 18.63 -0.46 4.07
N SER A 6 17.51 -0.22 3.38
CA SER A 6 16.53 -1.28 3.09
C SER A 6 17.12 -2.44 2.28
N PHE A 7 18.18 -2.20 1.50
CA PHE A 7 18.91 -3.26 0.80
C PHE A 7 19.58 -4.23 1.79
N GLU A 8 20.31 -3.69 2.77
CA GLU A 8 20.98 -4.50 3.81
C GLU A 8 19.96 -5.16 4.73
N MET A 9 18.88 -4.46 5.07
CA MET A 9 17.78 -5.00 5.86
C MET A 9 17.16 -6.24 5.21
N VAL A 10 16.86 -6.21 3.91
CA VAL A 10 16.26 -7.36 3.22
C VAL A 10 17.16 -8.59 3.31
N GLU A 11 18.45 -8.42 3.05
CA GLU A 11 19.41 -9.53 3.12
C GLU A 11 19.58 -10.07 4.54
N ASP A 12 19.63 -9.18 5.54
CA ASP A 12 19.71 -9.58 6.94
C ASP A 12 18.44 -10.27 7.43
N CYS A 13 17.25 -9.84 6.98
CA CYS A 13 15.98 -10.50 7.31
C CYS A 13 15.91 -11.90 6.70
N LYS A 14 16.32 -12.06 5.43
CA LYS A 14 16.45 -13.37 4.75
C LYS A 14 17.37 -14.31 5.52
N ALA A 15 18.47 -13.79 6.05
CA ALA A 15 19.43 -14.55 6.85
C ALA A 15 18.99 -14.78 8.31
N GLY A 16 17.81 -14.32 8.71
CA GLY A 16 17.30 -14.46 10.09
C GLY A 16 18.09 -13.64 11.11
N LEU A 17 18.82 -12.60 10.67
CA LEU A 17 19.65 -11.79 11.54
C LEU A 17 18.81 -10.77 12.29
N ARG A 18 18.95 -10.75 13.62
CA ARG A 18 18.22 -9.83 14.52
C ARG A 18 18.30 -8.38 14.05
N ARG A 19 19.46 -7.91 13.60
CA ARG A 19 19.67 -6.50 13.19
C ARG A 19 18.76 -6.10 12.01
N GLY A 20 18.56 -6.99 11.04
CA GLY A 20 17.65 -6.77 9.92
C GLY A 20 16.22 -6.70 10.41
N TRP A 21 15.82 -7.67 11.24
CA TRP A 21 14.49 -7.69 11.85
C TRP A 21 14.22 -6.48 12.75
N ALA A 22 15.22 -5.98 13.47
CA ALA A 22 15.09 -4.78 14.29
C ALA A 22 14.81 -3.55 13.44
N HIS A 23 15.54 -3.38 12.34
CA HIS A 23 15.28 -2.30 11.40
C HIS A 23 13.91 -2.46 10.73
N PHE A 24 13.58 -3.66 10.26
CA PHE A 24 12.30 -3.94 9.61
C PHE A 24 11.11 -3.62 10.52
N VAL A 25 11.12 -4.14 11.74
CA VAL A 25 10.07 -3.89 12.73
C VAL A 25 10.00 -2.41 13.08
N SER A 26 11.15 -1.76 13.28
CA SER A 26 11.19 -0.33 13.63
C SER A 26 10.55 0.54 12.54
N GLU A 27 10.93 0.33 11.28
CA GLU A 27 10.56 1.20 10.17
C GLU A 27 9.18 0.85 9.57
N PHE A 28 8.82 -0.43 9.51
CA PHE A 28 7.68 -0.88 8.71
C PHE A 28 6.50 -1.42 9.53
N GLU A 29 6.67 -1.78 10.80
CA GLU A 29 5.52 -2.16 11.65
C GLU A 29 4.45 -1.05 11.72
N PRO A 30 4.79 0.24 11.88
CA PRO A 30 3.79 1.30 11.90
C PRO A 30 2.98 1.38 10.60
N ILE A 31 3.63 1.15 9.45
CA ILE A 31 2.99 1.11 8.14
C ILE A 31 2.06 -0.11 8.04
N ILE A 32 2.51 -1.29 8.49
CA ILE A 32 1.71 -2.52 8.51
C ILE A 32 0.47 -2.32 9.37
N ALA A 33 0.63 -1.77 10.58
CA ALA A 33 -0.47 -1.48 11.50
C ALA A 33 -1.46 -0.48 10.90
N ALA A 34 -0.96 0.59 10.25
CA ALA A 34 -1.81 1.60 9.62
C ALA A 34 -2.60 1.03 8.41
N LEU A 35 -1.97 0.19 7.59
CA LEU A 35 -2.64 -0.52 6.50
C LEU A 35 -3.73 -1.45 7.04
N ALA A 36 -3.40 -2.26 8.05
CA ALA A 36 -4.35 -3.20 8.63
C ALA A 36 -5.54 -2.46 9.28
N ALA A 37 -5.29 -1.38 10.02
CA ALA A 37 -6.35 -0.53 10.58
C ALA A 37 -7.24 0.06 9.49
N HIS A 38 -6.66 0.54 8.38
CA HIS A 38 -7.41 1.13 7.27
C HIS A 38 -8.28 0.11 6.52
N TYR A 39 -7.72 -1.05 6.17
CA TYR A 39 -8.43 -2.04 5.34
C TYR A 39 -9.37 -2.95 6.13
N CYS A 40 -9.11 -3.19 7.42
CA CYS A 40 -9.90 -4.08 8.27
C CYS A 40 -10.83 -3.35 9.24
N GLY A 41 -10.61 -2.06 9.51
CA GLY A 41 -11.44 -1.29 10.44
C GLY A 41 -11.55 -1.98 11.80
N GLU A 42 -12.78 -2.20 12.27
CA GLU A 42 -13.08 -2.87 13.55
C GLU A 42 -12.59 -4.33 13.61
N HIS A 43 -12.44 -5.00 12.46
CA HIS A 43 -11.87 -6.34 12.40
C HIS A 43 -10.36 -6.36 12.64
N TYR A 44 -9.67 -5.22 12.70
CA TYR A 44 -8.23 -5.18 13.01
C TYR A 44 -7.87 -5.90 14.32
N ALA A 45 -8.77 -5.87 15.31
CA ALA A 45 -8.57 -6.58 16.57
C ALA A 45 -8.41 -8.10 16.41
N SER A 46 -8.89 -8.70 15.32
CA SER A 46 -8.79 -10.14 15.05
C SER A 46 -7.42 -10.56 14.52
N LYS A 47 -6.65 -9.62 13.93
CA LYS A 47 -5.30 -9.88 13.41
C LYS A 47 -4.37 -8.68 13.68
N PRO A 48 -3.84 -8.58 14.91
CA PRO A 48 -2.88 -7.54 15.27
C PRO A 48 -1.63 -7.55 14.37
N SER A 49 -0.97 -6.39 14.27
CA SER A 49 0.27 -6.23 13.48
C SER A 49 1.37 -7.25 13.81
N ILE A 50 1.46 -7.71 15.07
CA ILE A 50 2.43 -8.75 15.46
C ILE A 50 2.18 -10.10 14.75
N ASP A 51 0.93 -10.45 14.47
CA ASP A 51 0.62 -11.70 13.76
C ASP A 51 0.94 -11.56 12.27
N LEU A 52 0.72 -10.38 11.67
CA LEU A 52 1.18 -10.08 10.32
C LEU A 52 2.70 -10.13 10.20
N LEU A 53 3.42 -9.58 11.18
CA LEU A 53 4.89 -9.68 11.23
C LEU A 53 5.36 -11.13 11.33
N ARG A 54 4.65 -11.97 12.10
CA ARG A 54 4.96 -13.40 12.20
C ARG A 54 4.72 -14.11 10.88
N ASP A 55 3.59 -13.86 10.21
CA ASP A 55 3.27 -14.45 8.91
C ASP A 55 4.30 -14.03 7.84
N LEU A 56 4.78 -12.78 7.87
CA LEU A 56 5.85 -12.32 6.98
C LEU A 56 7.20 -12.98 7.28
N HIS A 57 7.47 -13.29 8.55
CA HIS A 57 8.69 -14.00 8.98
C HIS A 57 8.69 -15.46 8.56
N THR A 58 7.57 -16.16 8.73
CA THR A 58 7.48 -17.59 8.43
C THR A 58 7.07 -17.89 6.99
N GLY A 59 6.56 -16.89 6.27
CA GLY A 59 6.16 -16.98 4.87
C GLY A 59 7.30 -16.74 3.88
N GLU A 60 6.93 -16.63 2.60
CA GLU A 60 7.87 -16.50 1.47
C GLU A 60 8.19 -15.05 1.09
N PHE A 61 7.66 -14.06 1.82
CA PHE A 61 7.83 -12.65 1.46
C PHE A 61 9.30 -12.26 1.34
N PHE A 62 10.11 -12.52 2.36
CA PHE A 62 11.53 -12.19 2.32
C PHE A 62 12.31 -13.01 1.31
N GLN A 63 11.84 -14.21 0.92
CA GLN A 63 12.50 -15.02 -0.11
C GLN A 63 12.23 -14.50 -1.53
N SER A 64 11.04 -13.92 -1.75
CA SER A 64 10.63 -13.38 -3.05
C SER A 64 11.00 -11.91 -3.26
N VAL A 65 11.16 -11.13 -2.19
CA VAL A 65 11.46 -9.70 -2.31
C VAL A 65 12.91 -9.44 -2.73
N HIS A 66 13.08 -8.61 -3.75
CA HIS A 66 14.38 -8.13 -4.18
C HIS A 66 14.81 -6.91 -3.34
N PRO A 67 16.12 -6.78 -3.03
CA PRO A 67 16.64 -5.55 -2.42
C PRO A 67 16.26 -4.32 -3.24
N ALA A 68 15.64 -3.33 -2.59
CA ALA A 68 15.08 -2.15 -3.23
C ALA A 68 15.18 -0.92 -2.31
N THR A 69 14.86 0.26 -2.83
CA THR A 69 14.75 1.46 -2.00
C THR A 69 13.62 1.32 -0.97
N GLN A 70 13.64 2.12 0.10
CA GLN A 70 12.63 2.05 1.17
C GLN A 70 11.19 2.12 0.64
N ARG A 71 10.92 3.03 -0.31
CA ARG A 71 9.57 3.19 -0.89
C ARG A 71 9.18 2.02 -1.78
N GLU A 72 10.09 1.51 -2.59
CA GLU A 72 9.84 0.33 -3.43
C GLU A 72 9.57 -0.91 -2.57
N PHE A 73 10.38 -1.13 -1.54
CA PHE A 73 10.16 -2.21 -0.58
C PHE A 73 8.80 -2.07 0.12
N ALA A 74 8.43 -0.87 0.58
CA ALA A 74 7.14 -0.62 1.21
C ALA A 74 5.95 -0.89 0.27
N ILE A 75 6.09 -0.64 -1.04
CA ILE A 75 5.06 -0.93 -2.04
C ILE A 75 4.84 -2.44 -2.19
N GLU A 76 5.90 -3.25 -2.21
CA GLU A 76 5.81 -4.71 -2.26
C GLU A 76 5.30 -5.29 -0.94
N LEU A 77 5.79 -4.78 0.19
CA LEU A 77 5.33 -5.15 1.53
C LEU A 77 3.82 -4.94 1.65
N ARG A 78 3.30 -3.80 1.17
CA ARG A 78 1.87 -3.51 1.16
C ARG A 78 1.07 -4.60 0.44
N GLN A 79 1.53 -5.10 -0.70
CA GLN A 79 0.82 -6.17 -1.41
C GLN A 79 0.70 -7.43 -0.57
N SER A 80 1.82 -7.82 0.05
CA SER A 80 1.91 -9.00 0.90
C SER A 80 1.04 -8.87 2.15
N VAL A 81 1.05 -7.70 2.80
CA VAL A 81 0.18 -7.41 3.95
C VAL A 81 -1.29 -7.50 3.57
N LEU A 82 -1.71 -6.94 2.44
CA LEU A 82 -3.12 -7.03 2.03
C LEU A 82 -3.54 -8.47 1.71
N ALA A 83 -2.68 -9.26 1.06
CA ALA A 83 -2.94 -10.67 0.81
C ALA A 83 -3.12 -11.46 2.13
N LEU A 84 -2.31 -11.16 3.15
CA LEU A 84 -2.44 -11.75 4.48
C LEU A 84 -3.71 -11.31 5.23
N LEU A 85 -4.33 -10.19 4.82
CA LEU A 85 -5.55 -9.66 5.43
C LEU A 85 -6.84 -10.11 4.72
N GLU A 86 -6.78 -10.51 3.45
CA GLU A 86 -7.95 -10.90 2.66
C GLU A 86 -8.81 -11.98 3.34
N GLY A 87 -8.19 -12.95 4.02
CA GLY A 87 -8.92 -13.98 4.78
C GLY A 87 -9.40 -13.56 6.17
N ALA A 88 -8.75 -12.56 6.80
CA ALA A 88 -9.06 -12.12 8.16
C ALA A 88 -10.11 -10.99 8.21
N CYS A 89 -10.21 -10.22 7.13
CA CYS A 89 -11.02 -9.01 7.05
C CYS A 89 -12.12 -9.13 5.99
N SER A 90 -12.66 -10.34 5.82
CA SER A 90 -13.65 -10.67 4.80
C SER A 90 -14.80 -9.67 4.81
N SER A 91 -14.95 -8.96 3.69
CA SER A 91 -16.12 -8.14 3.44
C SER A 91 -17.19 -9.03 2.79
N PRO A 92 -18.48 -8.81 3.07
CA PRO A 92 -19.53 -9.53 2.38
C PRO A 92 -19.42 -9.32 0.87
N ALA A 93 -19.85 -10.32 0.10
CA ALA A 93 -19.93 -10.19 -1.34
C ALA A 93 -20.79 -8.96 -1.72
N PRO A 94 -20.44 -8.21 -2.78
CA PRO A 94 -21.19 -7.04 -3.18
C PRO A 94 -22.60 -7.43 -3.64
N ASP A 95 -23.62 -6.65 -3.26
CA ASP A 95 -25.01 -6.90 -3.69
C ASP A 95 -25.23 -6.68 -5.19
N ILE A 96 -24.38 -5.83 -5.79
CA ILE A 96 -24.36 -5.49 -7.20
C ILE A 96 -22.92 -5.64 -7.66
N GLU A 97 -22.69 -6.65 -8.49
CA GLU A 97 -21.40 -6.87 -9.14
C GLU A 97 -21.12 -5.74 -10.12
N LEU A 98 -19.89 -5.23 -10.08
CA LEU A 98 -19.40 -4.20 -11.00
C LEU A 98 -18.11 -4.71 -11.65
N SER A 99 -18.12 -4.88 -12.97
CA SER A 99 -16.93 -5.29 -13.71
C SER A 99 -16.00 -4.12 -13.99
N LEU A 100 -14.72 -4.41 -14.23
CA LEU A 100 -13.76 -3.40 -14.66
C LEU A 100 -14.07 -2.86 -16.06
N GLU A 101 -14.77 -3.64 -16.90
CA GLU A 101 -15.23 -3.18 -18.20
C GLU A 101 -16.30 -2.08 -18.07
N ASP A 102 -17.27 -2.27 -17.18
CA ASP A 102 -18.29 -1.25 -16.89
C ASP A 102 -17.66 0.02 -16.34
N VAL A 103 -16.71 -0.11 -15.39
CA VAL A 103 -15.93 1.03 -14.86
C VAL A 103 -15.17 1.74 -15.97
N THR A 104 -14.56 0.98 -16.89
CA THR A 104 -13.81 1.55 -18.01
C THR A 104 -14.70 2.37 -18.92
N THR A 105 -15.88 1.85 -19.25
CA THR A 105 -16.85 2.50 -20.13
C THR A 105 -17.46 3.73 -19.45
N ALA A 106 -17.99 3.59 -18.24
CA ALA A 106 -18.64 4.66 -17.51
C ALA A 106 -17.68 5.82 -17.20
N LEU A 107 -16.43 5.51 -16.83
CA LEU A 107 -15.44 6.52 -16.44
C LEU A 107 -14.50 6.93 -17.59
N ALA A 108 -14.84 6.59 -18.84
CA ALA A 108 -14.10 7.03 -20.02
C ALA A 108 -13.90 8.56 -20.11
N PRO A 109 -14.87 9.41 -19.71
CA PRO A 109 -14.71 10.87 -19.77
C PRO A 109 -13.71 11.46 -18.75
N LEU A 110 -13.24 10.67 -17.78
CA LEU A 110 -12.34 11.15 -16.74
C LEU A 110 -10.89 11.24 -17.22
N THR A 111 -10.20 12.28 -16.79
CA THR A 111 -8.74 12.40 -16.94
C THR A 111 -8.00 11.36 -16.10
N PRO A 112 -6.72 11.06 -16.38
CA PRO A 112 -5.92 10.14 -15.56
C PRO A 112 -5.84 10.50 -14.07
N VAL A 113 -5.87 11.79 -13.73
CA VAL A 113 -5.85 12.26 -12.33
C VAL A 113 -7.21 12.04 -11.66
N GLU A 114 -8.30 12.35 -12.36
CA GLU A 114 -9.66 12.06 -11.88
C GLU A 114 -9.86 10.55 -11.70
N LYS A 115 -9.36 9.71 -12.62
CA LYS A 115 -9.39 8.25 -12.48
C LYS A 115 -8.66 7.78 -11.23
N GLN A 116 -7.49 8.35 -10.89
CA GLN A 116 -6.79 8.03 -9.63
C GLN A 116 -7.63 8.42 -8.40
N MET A 117 -8.21 9.63 -8.39
CA MET A 117 -9.05 10.09 -7.28
C MET A 117 -10.30 9.22 -7.08
N ALA A 118 -10.94 8.79 -8.18
CA ALA A 118 -12.04 7.83 -8.15
C ALA A 118 -11.56 6.45 -7.67
N TRP A 119 -10.40 5.98 -8.14
CA TRP A 119 -9.85 4.67 -7.78
C TRP A 119 -9.53 4.56 -6.29
N PHE A 120 -9.17 5.64 -5.61
CA PHE A 120 -9.00 5.65 -4.15
C PHE A 120 -10.27 5.22 -3.39
N GLU A 121 -11.45 5.37 -3.97
CA GLU A 121 -12.68 4.85 -3.36
C GLU A 121 -12.70 3.32 -3.29
N THR A 122 -12.21 2.63 -4.33
CA THR A 122 -12.02 1.16 -4.33
C THR A 122 -11.05 0.71 -3.24
N MET A 123 -10.15 1.61 -2.83
CA MET A 123 -9.19 1.43 -1.75
C MET A 123 -9.73 1.88 -0.39
N LYS A 124 -11.05 2.05 -0.23
CA LYS A 124 -11.75 2.47 1.00
C LYS A 124 -11.43 3.90 1.50
N TYR A 125 -10.72 4.72 0.73
CA TYR A 125 -10.46 6.10 1.13
C TYR A 125 -11.73 6.96 1.10
N VAL A 126 -11.83 7.89 2.05
CA VAL A 126 -12.85 8.96 2.08
C VAL A 126 -12.30 10.21 1.37
N PRO A 127 -13.16 11.18 0.96
CA PRO A 127 -12.73 12.32 0.16
C PRO A 127 -11.58 13.12 0.80
N ALA A 128 -11.65 13.38 2.11
CA ALA A 128 -10.62 14.11 2.84
C ALA A 128 -9.24 13.42 2.76
N HIS A 129 -9.18 12.10 2.90
CA HIS A 129 -7.90 11.37 2.81
C HIS A 129 -7.39 11.28 1.37
N THR A 130 -8.28 11.11 0.38
CA THR A 130 -7.92 11.19 -1.03
C THR A 130 -7.36 12.57 -1.38
N ALA A 131 -7.97 13.65 -0.88
CA ALA A 131 -7.53 15.01 -1.09
C ALA A 131 -6.12 15.26 -0.54
N LEU A 132 -5.84 14.80 0.68
CA LEU A 132 -4.51 14.84 1.28
C LEU A 132 -3.48 14.05 0.44
N THR A 133 -3.84 12.85 -0.01
CA THR A 133 -2.94 11.97 -0.78
C THR A 133 -2.65 12.52 -2.18
N MET A 134 -3.61 13.21 -2.77
CA MET A 134 -3.52 13.78 -4.12
C MET A 134 -3.07 15.24 -4.13
N ASN A 135 -2.87 15.86 -2.96
CA ASN A 135 -2.61 17.29 -2.80
C ASN A 135 -3.67 18.15 -3.54
N ALA A 136 -4.94 17.86 -3.28
CA ALA A 136 -6.10 18.53 -3.86
C ALA A 136 -7.02 19.08 -2.76
N GLY A 137 -7.97 19.93 -3.12
CA GLY A 137 -9.02 20.38 -2.19
C GLY A 137 -10.07 19.27 -1.96
N THR A 138 -10.55 19.13 -0.71
CA THR A 138 -11.58 18.15 -0.35
C THR A 138 -12.84 18.30 -1.21
N ASP A 139 -13.36 19.52 -1.37
CA ASP A 139 -14.53 19.80 -2.20
C ASP A 139 -14.36 19.36 -3.67
N THR A 140 -13.13 19.41 -4.19
CA THR A 140 -12.83 18.94 -5.54
C THR A 140 -12.98 17.43 -5.65
N VAL A 141 -12.52 16.70 -4.63
CA VAL A 141 -12.68 15.24 -4.59
C VAL A 141 -14.15 14.86 -4.38
N GLU A 142 -14.88 15.57 -3.52
CA GLU A 142 -16.31 15.34 -3.28
C GLU A 142 -17.13 15.52 -4.56
N ARG A 143 -16.98 16.67 -5.25
CA ARG A 143 -17.65 16.91 -6.54
C ARG A 143 -17.26 15.87 -7.59
N LEU A 144 -16.01 15.42 -7.60
CA LEU A 144 -15.60 14.35 -8.50
C LEU A 144 -16.28 13.03 -8.16
N ARG A 145 -16.47 12.68 -6.88
CA ARG A 145 -17.21 11.47 -6.50
C ARG A 145 -18.67 11.53 -6.91
N GLU A 146 -19.32 12.68 -6.74
CA GLU A 146 -20.68 12.90 -7.24
C GLU A 146 -20.75 12.69 -8.76
N LYS A 147 -19.79 13.24 -9.51
CA LYS A 147 -19.66 13.03 -10.95
C LYS A 147 -19.45 11.55 -11.30
N VAL A 148 -18.59 10.84 -10.57
CA VAL A 148 -18.33 9.40 -10.76
C VAL A 148 -19.59 8.57 -10.49
N GLU A 149 -20.29 8.85 -9.40
CA GLU A 149 -21.55 8.22 -9.03
C GLU A 149 -22.60 8.40 -10.13
N GLU A 150 -22.73 9.61 -10.66
CA GLU A 150 -23.66 9.92 -11.75
C GLU A 150 -23.29 9.22 -13.06
N LEU A 151 -22.01 9.18 -13.42
CA LEU A 151 -21.54 8.45 -14.62
C LEU A 151 -21.84 6.95 -14.53
N LEU A 152 -21.61 6.35 -13.35
CA LEU A 152 -21.95 4.94 -13.11
C LEU A 152 -23.46 4.72 -13.16
N ARG A 153 -24.25 5.61 -12.53
CA ARG A 153 -25.72 5.52 -12.54
C ARG A 153 -26.32 5.58 -13.93
N GLN A 154 -25.75 6.39 -14.83
CA GLN A 154 -26.19 6.52 -16.21
C GLN A 154 -25.79 5.31 -17.09
N SER A 155 -24.76 4.59 -16.70
CA SER A 155 -24.16 3.51 -17.51
C SER A 155 -24.58 2.11 -17.09
N LEU A 156 -25.28 1.96 -15.95
CA LEU A 156 -25.61 0.67 -15.34
C LEU A 156 -27.12 0.50 -15.14
N ASP A 157 -27.62 -0.71 -15.37
CA ASP A 157 -29.02 -1.06 -15.14
C ASP A 157 -29.40 -1.05 -13.65
N ARG A 158 -28.44 -1.41 -12.79
CA ARG A 158 -28.57 -1.42 -11.32
C ARG A 158 -27.46 -0.58 -10.72
N TRP A 159 -27.81 0.27 -9.76
CA TRP A 159 -26.87 1.19 -9.14
C TRP A 159 -27.20 1.47 -7.68
N LYS A 160 -26.15 1.70 -6.89
CA LYS A 160 -26.24 2.29 -5.54
C LYS A 160 -24.98 3.11 -5.23
N ARG A 161 -25.06 3.99 -4.23
CA ARG A 161 -23.89 4.72 -3.72
C ARG A 161 -22.88 3.74 -3.11
N GLY A 162 -21.59 4.05 -3.25
CA GLY A 162 -20.51 3.22 -2.73
C GLY A 162 -20.17 1.98 -3.57
N LEU A 163 -20.73 1.86 -4.78
CA LEU A 163 -20.54 0.69 -5.64
C LEU A 163 -19.06 0.39 -5.94
N LEU A 164 -18.23 1.42 -6.17
CA LEU A 164 -16.78 1.27 -6.35
C LEU A 164 -16.08 0.73 -5.11
N ARG A 165 -16.46 1.21 -3.93
CA ARG A 165 -15.88 0.78 -2.65
C ARG A 165 -16.14 -0.70 -2.40
N GLU A 166 -17.38 -1.13 -2.61
CA GLU A 166 -17.82 -2.51 -2.33
C GLU A 166 -17.18 -3.52 -3.29
N ASN A 167 -17.02 -3.15 -4.56
CA ASN A 167 -16.41 -4.01 -5.58
C ASN A 167 -14.87 -3.90 -5.63
N GLY A 168 -14.25 -3.13 -4.72
CA GLY A 168 -12.83 -2.80 -4.79
C GLY A 168 -11.87 -3.99 -4.93
N PRO A 169 -12.00 -5.07 -4.11
CA PRO A 169 -11.16 -6.26 -4.25
C PRO A 169 -11.28 -6.94 -5.61
N GLN A 170 -12.49 -7.11 -6.15
CA GLN A 170 -12.71 -7.71 -7.46
C GLN A 170 -12.16 -6.83 -8.59
N LEU A 171 -12.49 -5.53 -8.59
CA LEU A 171 -11.99 -4.57 -9.58
C LEU A 171 -10.47 -4.53 -9.61
N ARG A 172 -9.83 -4.64 -8.44
CA ARG A 172 -8.38 -4.76 -8.30
C ARG A 172 -7.85 -6.04 -8.93
N ALA A 173 -8.48 -7.19 -8.66
CA ALA A 173 -8.09 -8.47 -9.24
C ALA A 173 -8.21 -8.44 -10.78
N GLU A 174 -9.30 -7.92 -11.31
CA GLU A 174 -9.49 -7.72 -12.75
C GLU A 174 -8.44 -6.78 -13.35
N ALA A 175 -8.08 -5.70 -12.64
CA ALA A 175 -7.06 -4.76 -13.10
C ALA A 175 -5.67 -5.43 -13.15
N VAL A 176 -5.33 -6.25 -12.16
CA VAL A 176 -4.08 -7.04 -12.15
C VAL A 176 -4.05 -8.07 -13.29
N ALA A 177 -5.17 -8.75 -13.55
CA ALA A 177 -5.28 -9.69 -14.65
C ALA A 177 -5.08 -9.04 -16.04
N ARG A 178 -5.32 -7.74 -16.16
CA ARG A 178 -5.06 -6.94 -17.38
C ARG A 178 -3.66 -6.30 -17.43
N SER A 179 -2.74 -6.72 -16.55
CA SER A 179 -1.34 -6.29 -16.63
C SER A 179 -0.69 -6.70 -17.95
N GLY A 180 0.31 -5.94 -18.40
CA GLY A 180 0.96 -6.19 -19.69
C GLY A 180 2.36 -5.60 -19.76
N GLN A 181 3.11 -5.99 -20.80
CA GLN A 181 4.53 -5.65 -20.97
C GLN A 181 4.80 -4.13 -21.07
N ASN A 182 3.81 -3.35 -21.49
CA ASN A 182 3.93 -1.90 -21.67
C ASN A 182 3.48 -1.09 -20.43
N CYS A 183 3.33 -1.72 -19.27
CA CYS A 183 2.98 -1.03 -18.03
C CYS A 183 4.11 -0.13 -17.55
N VAL A 184 3.75 0.99 -16.93
CA VAL A 184 4.70 1.97 -16.40
C VAL A 184 5.52 1.35 -15.28
N ALA A 185 6.86 1.52 -15.31
CA ALA A 185 7.73 1.05 -14.25
C ALA A 185 7.47 1.81 -12.93
N ILE A 186 7.58 1.12 -11.78
CA ILE A 186 7.28 1.73 -10.46
C ILE A 186 8.14 2.96 -10.18
N LYS A 187 9.42 2.89 -10.58
CA LYS A 187 10.37 3.99 -10.49
C LYS A 187 9.88 5.27 -11.15
N LEU A 188 9.20 5.18 -12.30
CA LEU A 188 8.67 6.36 -12.98
C LEU A 188 7.52 7.01 -12.20
N PHE A 189 6.71 6.23 -11.48
CA PHE A 189 5.72 6.81 -10.57
C PHE A 189 6.39 7.53 -9.40
N LEU A 190 7.44 6.94 -8.81
CA LEU A 190 8.23 7.60 -7.76
C LEU A 190 8.88 8.89 -8.27
N ASP A 191 9.47 8.88 -9.47
CA ASP A 191 10.06 10.06 -10.10
C ASP A 191 9.01 11.16 -10.35
N VAL A 192 7.76 10.79 -10.66
CA VAL A 192 6.66 11.75 -10.75
C VAL A 192 6.36 12.38 -9.39
N LEU A 193 6.29 11.59 -8.32
CA LEU A 193 6.04 12.11 -6.96
C LEU A 193 7.16 13.01 -6.45
N ASP A 194 8.40 12.71 -6.84
CA ASP A 194 9.57 13.49 -6.46
C ASP A 194 9.84 14.69 -7.38
N GLY A 195 9.02 14.92 -8.41
CA GLY A 195 9.23 16.01 -9.37
C GLY A 195 10.47 15.84 -10.25
N ARG A 196 10.96 14.61 -10.42
CA ARG A 196 12.18 14.25 -11.18
C ARG A 196 11.90 13.77 -12.59
N VAL A 197 10.62 13.62 -12.95
CA VAL A 197 10.20 13.15 -14.29
C VAL A 197 10.41 14.21 -15.36
N THR A 198 10.89 13.81 -16.54
CA THR A 198 10.93 14.71 -17.71
C THR A 198 9.51 14.96 -18.23
N TRP A 199 9.31 16.07 -18.93
CA TRP A 199 8.00 16.40 -19.52
C TRP A 199 7.51 15.31 -20.50
N SER A 200 8.40 14.78 -21.34
CA SER A 200 8.05 13.69 -22.28
C SER A 200 7.63 12.42 -21.55
N ASN A 201 8.36 12.02 -20.50
CA ASN A 201 7.99 10.86 -19.69
C ASN A 201 6.64 11.09 -19.00
N ARG A 202 6.38 12.29 -18.48
CA ARG A 202 5.10 12.62 -17.86
C ARG A 202 3.93 12.45 -18.84
N GLN A 203 4.07 12.96 -20.07
CA GLN A 203 3.04 12.80 -21.10
C GLN A 203 2.81 11.33 -21.48
N ASN A 204 3.87 10.54 -21.59
CA ASN A 204 3.76 9.12 -21.89
C ASN A 204 3.04 8.35 -20.78
N ILE A 205 3.33 8.70 -19.51
CA ILE A 205 2.64 8.15 -18.34
C ILE A 205 1.16 8.54 -18.39
N ASP A 206 0.83 9.82 -18.54
CA ASP A 206 -0.58 10.27 -18.55
C ASP A 206 -1.37 9.64 -19.70
N ARG A 207 -0.76 9.47 -20.89
CA ARG A 207 -1.36 8.77 -22.03
C ARG A 207 -1.64 7.29 -21.72
N HIS A 208 -0.70 6.61 -21.07
CA HIS A 208 -0.88 5.21 -20.67
C HIS A 208 -1.98 5.05 -19.61
N LEU A 209 -1.98 5.94 -18.61
CA LEU A 209 -2.97 5.93 -17.53
C LEU A 209 -4.39 6.24 -18.02
N ALA A 210 -4.55 6.84 -19.21
CA ALA A 210 -5.87 7.08 -19.79
C ALA A 210 -6.65 5.77 -20.06
N SER A 211 -5.97 4.64 -20.31
CA SER A 211 -6.62 3.36 -20.64
C SER A 211 -6.21 2.18 -19.74
N CYS A 212 -5.18 2.32 -18.91
CA CYS A 212 -4.64 1.23 -18.11
C CYS A 212 -5.01 1.33 -16.63
N TRP A 213 -6.11 0.68 -16.22
CA TRP A 213 -6.51 0.62 -14.81
C TRP A 213 -5.51 -0.09 -13.90
N HIS A 214 -4.76 -1.05 -14.43
CA HIS A 214 -3.65 -1.66 -13.69
C HIS A 214 -2.62 -0.62 -13.25
N CYS A 215 -2.27 0.32 -14.14
CA CYS A 215 -1.30 1.36 -13.82
C CYS A 215 -1.91 2.49 -12.99
N ILE A 216 -3.22 2.79 -13.14
CA ILE A 216 -3.94 3.68 -12.20
C ILE A 216 -3.86 3.12 -10.79
N ASP A 217 -4.22 1.86 -10.61
CA ASP A 217 -4.15 1.15 -9.34
C ASP A 217 -2.73 1.17 -8.75
N ARG A 218 -1.71 0.80 -9.54
CA ARG A 218 -0.31 0.85 -9.09
C ARG A 218 0.14 2.24 -8.69
N PHE A 219 -0.32 3.29 -9.40
CA PHE A 219 0.04 4.65 -9.04
C PHE A 219 -0.65 5.11 -7.75
N CYS A 220 -1.93 4.76 -7.56
CA CYS A 220 -2.64 5.02 -6.30
C CYS A 220 -1.96 4.33 -5.10
N ARG A 221 -1.52 3.07 -5.27
CA ARG A 221 -0.76 2.32 -4.24
C ARG A 221 0.59 2.96 -3.94
N THR A 222 1.27 3.49 -4.96
CA THR A 222 2.53 4.23 -4.78
C THR A 222 2.32 5.49 -3.94
N ARG A 223 1.26 6.24 -4.23
CA ARG A 223 0.89 7.45 -3.47
C ARG A 223 0.47 7.16 -2.04
N GLU A 224 -0.31 6.10 -1.83
CA GLU A 224 -0.69 5.63 -0.50
C GLU A 224 0.56 5.32 0.34
N ILE A 225 1.53 4.61 -0.21
CA ILE A 225 2.76 4.28 0.51
C ILE A 225 3.65 5.49 0.73
N ASP A 226 3.79 6.37 -0.26
CA ASP A 226 4.51 7.63 -0.09
C ASP A 226 3.90 8.47 1.05
N ARG A 227 2.57 8.43 1.23
CA ARG A 227 1.89 9.07 2.36
C ARG A 227 2.16 8.35 3.68
N PHE A 228 2.02 7.03 3.74
CA PHE A 228 2.29 6.28 4.98
C PHE A 228 3.73 6.47 5.46
N VAL A 229 4.71 6.37 4.56
CA VAL A 229 6.13 6.59 4.89
C VAL A 229 6.37 7.99 5.47
N LYS A 230 5.62 9.01 5.05
CA LYS A 230 5.73 10.38 5.59
C LYS A 230 5.01 10.55 6.93
N ASP A 231 3.90 9.84 7.13
CA ASP A 231 3.00 10.05 8.26
C ASP A 231 3.26 9.11 9.44
N THR A 232 3.92 7.97 9.23
CA THR A 232 4.20 6.99 10.27
C THR A 232 5.65 7.07 10.73
N PRO A 233 5.93 7.65 11.92
CA PRO A 233 7.29 7.63 12.45
C PRO A 233 7.71 6.20 12.84
N PRO A 234 9.02 5.89 12.80
CA PRO A 234 9.52 4.60 13.26
C PRO A 234 9.13 4.31 14.73
N LEU A 235 9.01 3.03 15.07
CA LEU A 235 8.80 2.62 16.45
C LEU A 235 9.97 3.04 17.35
N THR A 236 9.65 3.29 18.61
CA THR A 236 10.69 3.50 19.63
C THR A 236 11.46 2.20 19.87
N GLY A 237 12.73 2.30 20.28
CA GLY A 237 13.55 1.13 20.57
C GLY A 237 12.89 0.14 21.54
N GLU A 238 12.19 0.63 22.57
CA GLU A 238 11.46 -0.21 23.52
C GLU A 238 10.33 -1.02 22.86
N LYS A 239 9.53 -0.39 22.00
CA LYS A 239 8.45 -1.06 21.27
C LYS A 239 9.00 -2.05 20.25
N THR A 240 10.06 -1.68 19.55
CA THR A 240 10.77 -2.57 18.61
C THR A 240 11.28 -3.82 19.33
N GLU A 241 11.94 -3.65 20.48
CA GLU A 241 12.43 -4.75 21.30
C GLU A 241 11.30 -5.68 21.77
N THR A 242 10.17 -5.12 22.19
CA THR A 242 8.98 -5.90 22.59
C THR A 242 8.46 -6.77 21.44
N HIS A 243 8.44 -6.25 20.21
CA HIS A 243 8.02 -7.02 19.03
C HIS A 243 9.03 -8.10 18.66
N LEU A 244 10.33 -7.78 18.70
CA LEU A 244 11.40 -8.74 18.42
C LEU A 244 11.35 -9.94 19.37
N GLU A 245 11.13 -9.71 20.66
CA GLU A 245 10.97 -10.78 21.65
C GLU A 245 9.78 -11.70 21.30
N LYS A 246 8.64 -11.11 20.93
CA LYS A 246 7.44 -11.86 20.50
C LYS A 246 7.62 -12.62 19.18
N LEU A 247 8.52 -12.16 18.32
CA LEU A 247 8.89 -12.82 17.07
C LEU A 247 9.96 -13.91 17.26
N GLY A 248 10.49 -14.07 18.48
CA GLY A 248 11.51 -15.07 18.78
C GLY A 248 12.95 -14.63 18.51
N PHE A 249 13.19 -13.34 18.31
CA PHE A 249 14.54 -12.78 18.23
C PHE A 249 15.00 -12.41 19.64
N PRO A 250 15.95 -13.15 20.26
CA PRO A 250 16.46 -12.82 21.58
C PRO A 250 17.35 -11.57 21.54
N LYS A 251 17.38 -10.80 22.63
CA LYS A 251 18.33 -9.69 22.81
C LYS A 251 19.77 -10.19 22.67
N GLU A 252 20.62 -9.40 22.01
CA GLU A 252 22.06 -9.64 22.05
C GLU A 252 22.52 -9.56 23.51
N LYS A 253 23.07 -10.65 24.04
CA LYS A 253 23.63 -10.67 25.39
C LYS A 253 24.78 -9.67 25.41
N ALA A 254 24.71 -8.67 26.31
CA ALA A 254 25.81 -7.75 26.50
C ALA A 254 27.12 -8.53 26.69
N PRO A 255 28.21 -8.16 25.99
CA PRO A 255 29.47 -8.87 26.10
C PRO A 255 29.91 -8.89 27.57
N PHE A 256 30.40 -10.05 28.02
CA PHE A 256 30.70 -10.35 29.43
C PHE A 256 31.52 -9.25 30.13
N TRP A 257 32.42 -8.59 29.41
CA TRP A 257 33.23 -7.47 29.88
C TRP A 257 32.42 -6.22 30.29
N LYS A 258 31.34 -5.90 29.58
CA LYS A 258 30.43 -4.79 29.96
C LYS A 258 29.60 -5.12 31.20
N ARG A 259 29.38 -6.41 31.52
CA ARG A 259 28.72 -6.86 32.76
C ARG A 259 29.64 -6.79 33.97
N ILE A 260 30.95 -6.93 33.78
CA ILE A 260 31.95 -6.81 34.85
C ILE A 260 32.21 -5.34 35.20
N LEU A 261 32.21 -4.44 34.22
CA LEU A 261 32.44 -3.00 34.45
C LEU A 261 31.24 -2.23 35.03
N ALA A 262 30.07 -2.87 35.12
CA ALA A 262 28.85 -2.30 35.71
C ALA A 262 28.62 -2.76 37.16
N ARG A 263 29.63 -3.38 37.79
CA ARG A 263 29.68 -3.77 39.20
C ARG A 263 30.82 -3.03 39.88
#